data_AF-A0A950FRR6-F1
#
_entry.id   AF-A0A950FRR6-F1
#
_cell.length_a   1.000
_cell.length_b   1.000
_cell.length_c   1.000
_cell.angle_alpha   90.00
_cell.angle_beta   90.00
_cell.angle_gamma   90.00
#
_symmetry.space_group_name_H-M   'P 1'
#
loop_
_entity.id
_entity.type
_entity.pdbx_description
1 polymer ?
#
loop_
_entity_poly.entity_id
_entity_poly.type
_entity_poly.pdbx_seq_one_letter_code
_entity_poly.pdbx_strand_id
1 'polypeptide(L)'
;MKVQEVSQEICDNTERADPAELRDYDARKRSVAFRSSLLLAGVAILVALRSPLLGLDLAVGGGCGVVNMLLIMRNNERLLAGRRSRGVYGLSNVVRILGIGALPAVAGVTGPPWALAISYAGFFTPLASYAIELRNAYRRGT
;
A
#
# COMPACT_ATOMS: atom_id res chain seq x y z
N MET A 1 -0.39 38.89 -12.83
CA MET A 1 -0.38 37.61 -13.59
C MET A 1 -1.57 36.79 -13.10
N LYS A 2 -2.66 36.71 -13.88
CA LYS A 2 -3.82 35.88 -13.52
C LYS A 2 -3.45 34.43 -13.83
N VAL A 3 -3.36 33.59 -12.80
CA VAL A 3 -3.19 32.14 -12.96
C VAL A 3 -4.47 31.64 -13.60
N GLN A 4 -4.41 31.33 -14.89
CA GLN A 4 -5.50 30.70 -15.61
C GLN A 4 -5.58 29.28 -15.04
N GLU A 5 -6.56 29.05 -14.16
CA GLU A 5 -6.92 27.69 -13.74
C GLU A 5 -7.38 26.96 -15.00
N VAL A 6 -6.45 26.25 -15.64
CA VAL A 6 -6.79 25.22 -16.61
C VAL A 6 -7.59 24.21 -15.80
N SER A 7 -8.92 24.30 -15.90
CA SER A 7 -9.82 23.23 -15.49
C SER A 7 -9.49 22.06 -16.39
N GLN A 8 -8.49 21.29 -15.97
CA GLN A 8 -8.12 20.03 -16.58
C GLN A 8 -9.34 19.14 -16.35
N GLU A 9 -10.22 19.09 -17.34
CA GLU A 9 -11.33 18.17 -17.38
C GLU A 9 -10.70 16.78 -17.28
N ILE A 10 -10.80 16.18 -16.09
CA ILE A 10 -10.26 14.85 -15.83
C ILE A 10 -11.19 13.91 -16.60
N CYS A 11 -10.91 13.72 -17.89
CA CYS A 11 -11.57 12.71 -18.69
C CYS A 11 -11.47 11.39 -17.92
N ASP A 12 -12.59 10.68 -17.86
CA ASP A 12 -12.67 9.39 -17.20
C ASP A 12 -11.76 8.42 -17.96
N ASN A 13 -10.54 8.19 -17.47
CA ASN A 13 -9.56 7.33 -18.14
C ASN A 13 -10.00 5.85 -18.14
N THR A 14 -11.14 5.52 -17.52
CA THR A 14 -11.78 4.20 -17.62
C THR A 14 -12.64 4.02 -18.87
N GLU A 15 -12.91 5.09 -19.63
CA GLU A 15 -13.76 5.02 -20.84
C GLU A 15 -13.16 4.11 -21.94
N ARG A 16 -11.88 3.75 -21.83
CA ARG A 16 -11.18 2.77 -22.68
C ARG A 16 -10.72 1.50 -21.96
N ALA A 17 -10.99 1.36 -20.66
CA ALA A 17 -10.56 0.19 -19.90
C ALA A 17 -11.53 -0.97 -20.15
N ASP A 18 -10.99 -2.12 -20.57
CA ASP A 18 -11.80 -3.32 -20.77
C ASP A 18 -12.38 -3.78 -19.40
N PRO A 19 -13.69 -4.06 -19.29
CA PRO A 19 -14.28 -4.67 -18.10
C PRO A 19 -13.56 -5.94 -17.61
N ALA A 20 -12.88 -6.68 -18.48
CA ALA A 20 -12.01 -7.80 -18.10
C ALA A 20 -10.76 -7.32 -17.34
N GLU A 21 -10.06 -6.29 -17.83
CA GLU A 21 -8.88 -5.71 -17.17
C GLU A 21 -9.20 -5.15 -15.78
N LEU A 22 -10.37 -4.52 -15.62
CA LEU A 22 -10.84 -4.02 -14.32
C LEU A 22 -11.10 -5.16 -13.32
N ARG A 23 -11.66 -6.28 -13.77
CA ARG A 23 -11.88 -7.47 -12.92
C ARG A 23 -10.56 -8.11 -12.52
N ASP A 24 -9.61 -8.22 -13.44
CA ASP A 24 -8.27 -8.77 -13.16
C ASP A 24 -7.47 -7.88 -12.21
N TYR A 25 -7.60 -6.57 -12.36
CA TYR A 25 -7.06 -5.59 -11.42
C TYR A 25 -7.62 -5.78 -10.00
N ASP A 26 -8.94 -5.86 -9.85
CA ASP A 26 -9.60 -6.04 -8.55
C ASP A 26 -9.26 -7.38 -7.90
N ALA A 27 -9.25 -8.46 -8.69
CA ALA A 27 -8.87 -9.79 -8.25
C ALA A 27 -7.43 -9.80 -7.73
N ARG A 28 -6.50 -9.18 -8.47
CA ARG A 28 -5.08 -9.08 -8.08
C ARG A 28 -4.89 -8.23 -6.85
N LYS A 29 -5.54 -7.07 -6.75
CA LYS A 29 -5.52 -6.22 -5.56
C LYS A 29 -5.93 -7.00 -4.31
N ARG A 30 -7.05 -7.73 -4.37
CA ARG A 30 -7.53 -8.56 -3.25
C ARG A 30 -6.61 -9.74 -2.95
N SER A 31 -6.15 -10.44 -3.98
CA SER A 31 -5.23 -11.57 -3.86
C SER A 31 -3.93 -11.16 -3.17
N VAL A 32 -3.30 -10.08 -3.63
CA VAL A 32 -2.05 -9.58 -3.06
C VAL A 32 -2.26 -9.07 -1.64
N ALA A 33 -3.34 -8.34 -1.37
CA ALA A 33 -3.65 -7.89 -0.01
C ALA A 33 -3.79 -9.08 0.95
N PHE A 34 -4.53 -10.12 0.54
CA PHE A 34 -4.73 -11.33 1.34
C PHE A 34 -3.42 -12.12 1.54
N ARG A 35 -2.70 -12.42 0.46
CA ARG A 35 -1.43 -13.16 0.49
C ARG A 35 -0.38 -12.44 1.32
N SER A 36 -0.25 -11.12 1.14
CA SER A 36 0.71 -10.31 1.89
C SER A 36 0.33 -10.27 3.37
N SER A 37 -0.96 -10.14 3.70
CA SER A 37 -1.43 -10.19 5.09
C SER A 37 -1.12 -11.54 5.73
N LEU A 38 -1.40 -12.65 5.04
CA LEU A 38 -1.15 -14.00 5.54
C LEU A 38 0.35 -14.27 5.74
N LEU A 39 1.17 -13.87 4.77
CA LEU A 39 2.63 -14.01 4.85
C LEU A 39 3.19 -13.17 6.00
N LEU A 40 2.81 -11.89 6.08
CA LEU A 40 3.30 -10.99 7.13
C LEU A 40 2.83 -11.43 8.52
N ALA A 41 1.60 -11.93 8.65
CA ALA A 41 1.10 -12.50 9.91
C ALA A 41 1.90 -13.74 10.30
N GLY A 42 2.17 -14.66 9.36
CA GLY A 42 2.98 -15.85 9.61
C GLY A 42 4.41 -15.50 10.04
N VAL A 43 5.06 -14.58 9.34
CA VAL A 43 6.41 -14.12 9.68
C VAL A 43 6.42 -13.39 11.02
N ALA A 44 5.42 -12.53 11.30
CA ALA A 44 5.30 -11.84 12.56
C ALA A 44 5.15 -12.80 13.75
N ILE A 45 4.35 -13.87 13.61
CA ILE A 45 4.22 -14.91 14.63
C ILE A 45 5.56 -15.61 14.86
N LEU A 46 6.26 -16.01 13.80
CA LEU A 46 7.56 -16.67 13.92
C LEU A 46 8.61 -15.76 14.57
N VAL A 47 8.65 -14.48 14.23
CA VAL A 47 9.53 -13.49 14.86
C VAL A 47 9.14 -13.26 16.32
N ALA A 48 7.84 -13.22 16.64
CA ALA A 48 7.33 -13.04 17.99
C ALA A 48 7.78 -14.15 18.95
N LEU A 49 7.97 -15.39 18.46
CA LEU A 49 8.49 -16.50 19.27
C LEU A 49 9.89 -16.22 19.83
N ARG A 50 10.71 -15.43 19.11
CA ARG A 50 12.05 -15.05 19.55
C ARG A 50 12.09 -13.68 20.21
N SER A 51 11.26 -12.75 19.73
CA SER A 51 11.15 -11.40 20.27
C SER A 51 9.73 -10.86 20.02
N PRO A 52 8.87 -10.82 21.05
CA PRO A 52 7.49 -10.36 20.91
C PRO A 52 7.37 -8.95 20.35
N LEU A 53 8.29 -8.05 20.75
CA LEU A 53 8.30 -6.65 20.30
C LEU A 53 8.52 -6.54 18.79
N LEU A 54 9.46 -7.31 18.23
CA LEU A 54 9.76 -7.28 16.80
C LEU A 54 8.66 -7.90 15.96
N GLY A 55 8.00 -8.95 16.48
CA GLY A 55 6.81 -9.52 15.86
C GLY A 55 5.68 -8.50 15.79
N LEU A 56 5.50 -7.71 16.86
CA LEU A 56 4.50 -6.64 16.91
C LEU A 56 4.83 -5.51 15.93
N ASP A 57 6.08 -5.03 15.88
CA ASP A 57 6.52 -4.01 14.92
C ASP A 57 6.30 -4.45 13.47
N LEU A 58 6.58 -5.72 13.16
CA LEU A 58 6.35 -6.28 11.83
C LEU A 58 4.85 -6.40 11.52
N ALA A 59 4.03 -6.82 12.48
CA ALA A 59 2.59 -6.91 12.31
C ALA A 59 1.95 -5.54 12.07
N VAL A 60 2.34 -4.53 12.85
CA VAL A 60 1.85 -3.15 12.71
C VAL A 60 2.34 -2.55 11.39
N GLY A 61 3.64 -2.64 11.10
CA GLY A 61 4.21 -2.16 9.83
C GLY A 61 3.55 -2.82 8.63
N GLY A 62 3.38 -4.14 8.67
CA GLY A 62 2.69 -4.93 7.65
C GLY A 62 1.22 -4.53 7.44
N GLY A 63 0.47 -4.38 8.53
CA GLY A 63 -0.92 -3.92 8.50
C GLY A 63 -1.04 -2.53 7.90
N CYS A 64 -0.20 -1.58 8.34
CA CYS A 64 -0.12 -0.24 7.77
C CYS A 64 0.24 -0.27 6.28
N GLY A 65 1.13 -1.16 5.87
CA GLY A 65 1.52 -1.38 4.47
C GLY A 65 0.35 -1.83 3.60
N VAL A 66 -0.44 -2.80 4.06
CA VAL A 66 -1.63 -3.30 3.35
C VAL A 66 -2.66 -2.18 3.22
N VAL A 67 -2.94 -1.46 4.30
CA VAL A 67 -3.88 -0.33 4.28
C VAL A 67 -3.39 0.77 3.33
N ASN A 68 -2.10 1.11 3.38
CA ASN A 68 -1.50 2.10 2.47
C ASN A 68 -1.64 1.68 1.00
N MET A 69 -1.33 0.42 0.68
CA MET A 69 -1.51 -0.14 -0.67
C MET A 69 -2.96 0.02 -1.14
N LEU A 70 -3.94 -0.37 -0.33
CA LEU A 70 -5.36 -0.26 -0.67
C LEU A 70 -5.80 1.19 -0.85
N LEU A 71 -5.31 2.11 -0.02
CA LEU A 71 -5.63 3.53 -0.13
C LEU A 71 -5.03 4.17 -1.37
N ILE A 72 -3.78 3.82 -1.73
CA ILE A 72 -3.14 4.29 -2.97
C ILE A 72 -3.95 3.81 -4.17
N MET A 73 -4.31 2.53 -4.20
CA MET A 73 -5.11 1.95 -5.29
C MET A 73 -6.48 2.60 -5.39
N ARG A 74 -7.19 2.74 -4.27
CA ARG A 74 -8.49 3.41 -4.22
C ARG A 74 -8.40 4.88 -4.63
N ASN A 75 -7.31 5.56 -4.31
CA ASN A 75 -7.09 6.94 -4.74
C ASN A 75 -6.87 7.00 -6.26
N ASN A 76 -6.10 6.08 -6.81
CA ASN A 76 -5.88 5.99 -8.26
C ASN A 76 -7.18 5.67 -9.02
N GLU A 77 -7.97 4.71 -8.54
CA GLU A 77 -9.31 4.41 -9.09
C GLU A 77 -10.22 5.65 -9.10
N ARG A 78 -10.20 6.42 -8.01
CA ARG A 78 -10.99 7.65 -7.88
C ARG A 78 -10.52 8.76 -8.80
N LEU A 79 -9.21 8.92 -8.96
CA LEU A 79 -8.63 9.86 -9.91
C LEU A 79 -8.98 9.48 -11.36
N LEU A 80 -8.94 8.19 -11.69
CA LEU A 80 -9.33 7.69 -13.01
C LEU A 80 -10.80 7.96 -13.30
N ALA A 81 -11.69 7.77 -12.32
CA ALA A 81 -13.13 8.03 -12.43
C ALA A 81 -13.51 9.52 -12.35
N GLY A 82 -12.57 10.44 -12.60
CA GLY A 82 -12.78 11.90 -12.53
C GLY A 82 -13.12 12.46 -11.13
N ARG A 83 -13.12 11.62 -10.09
CA ARG A 83 -13.60 11.95 -8.74
C ARG A 83 -12.44 12.11 -7.77
N ARG A 84 -11.93 13.33 -7.60
CA ARG A 84 -10.89 13.60 -6.60
C ARG A 84 -11.47 13.52 -5.17
N SER A 85 -11.10 12.49 -4.40
CA SER A 85 -11.52 12.40 -3.00
C SER A 85 -10.43 12.87 -2.05
N ARG A 86 -10.61 14.08 -1.52
CA ARG A 86 -9.74 14.67 -0.49
C ARG A 86 -9.59 13.77 0.75
N GLY A 87 -10.64 13.04 1.11
CA GLY A 87 -10.63 12.13 2.27
C GLY A 87 -9.72 10.91 2.10
N VAL A 88 -9.72 10.25 0.94
CA VAL A 88 -8.82 9.10 0.69
C VAL A 88 -7.37 9.55 0.60
N TYR A 89 -7.13 10.71 -0.04
CA TYR A 89 -5.82 11.31 -0.09
C TYR A 89 -5.29 11.68 1.31
N GLY A 90 -6.14 12.34 2.13
CA GLY A 90 -5.81 12.67 3.51
C GLY A 90 -5.50 11.43 4.35
N LEU A 91 -6.34 10.39 4.26
CA LEU A 91 -6.13 9.14 4.97
C LEU A 91 -4.86 8.41 4.50
N SER A 92 -4.55 8.42 3.20
CA SER A 92 -3.30 7.86 2.68
C SER A 92 -2.08 8.60 3.24
N ASN A 93 -2.12 9.93 3.33
CA ASN A 93 -1.06 10.71 3.96
C ASN A 93 -0.93 10.42 5.46
N VAL A 94 -2.04 10.30 6.20
CA VAL A 94 -2.01 9.92 7.62
C VAL A 94 -1.35 8.55 7.79
N VAL A 95 -1.74 7.56 7.00
CA VAL A 95 -1.14 6.21 7.06
C VAL A 95 0.35 6.24 6.71
N ARG A 96 0.78 7.07 5.75
CA ARG A 96 2.20 7.24 5.43
C ARG A 96 2.96 7.95 6.54
N ILE A 97 2.42 9.03 7.11
CA ILE A 97 3.05 9.77 8.20
C ILE A 97 3.19 8.87 9.43
N LEU A 98 2.15 8.10 9.78
CA LEU A 98 2.19 7.20 10.91
C LEU A 98 3.06 5.96 10.64
N GLY A 99 2.90 5.34 9.47
CA GLY A 99 3.59 4.11 9.08
C GLY A 99 5.06 4.29 8.73
N ILE A 100 5.44 5.41 8.12
CA ILE A 100 6.83 5.71 7.71
C ILE A 100 7.51 6.66 8.69
N GLY A 101 6.76 7.55 9.36
CA GLY A 101 7.33 8.53 10.28
C GLY A 101 7.28 8.07 11.73
N ALA A 102 6.07 8.03 12.31
CA ALA A 102 5.91 7.86 13.75
C ALA A 102 6.31 6.47 14.27
N LEU A 103 5.84 5.40 13.62
CA LEU A 103 6.13 4.03 14.05
C LEU A 103 7.64 3.69 13.98
N PRO A 104 8.35 3.99 12.88
CA PRO A 104 9.78 3.72 12.81
C PRO A 104 10.59 4.64 13.73
N ALA A 105 10.15 5.88 13.97
CA ALA A 105 10.80 6.75 14.96
C ALA A 105 10.67 6.20 16.38
N VAL A 106 9.50 5.70 16.78
CA VAL A 106 9.32 5.06 18.09
C VAL A 106 10.19 3.79 18.19
N ALA A 107 10.15 2.92 17.18
CA ALA A 107 10.95 1.70 17.14
C ALA A 107 12.47 1.98 17.15
N GLY A 108 12.92 3.06 16.53
CA GLY A 108 14.32 3.50 16.54
C GLY A 108 14.79 4.08 17.87
N VAL A 109 13.87 4.64 18.67
CA VAL A 109 14.18 5.19 20.00
C VAL A 109 14.15 4.10 21.08
N THR A 110 13.23 3.15 20.98
CA THR A 110 13.01 2.12 22.00
C THR A 110 13.67 0.77 21.70
N GLY A 111 13.97 0.51 20.42
CA GLY A 111 14.45 -0.77 19.93
C GLY A 111 15.86 -0.71 19.35
N PRO A 112 16.41 -1.88 18.97
CA PRO A 112 17.67 -1.93 18.27
C PRO A 112 17.56 -1.24 16.90
N PRO A 113 18.67 -0.69 16.35
CA PRO A 113 18.64 0.12 15.13
C PRO A 113 18.12 -0.60 13.89
N TRP A 114 18.08 -1.94 13.90
CA TRP A 114 17.53 -2.76 12.83
C TRP A 114 16.01 -3.02 12.94
N ALA A 115 15.37 -2.70 14.07
CA ALA A 115 13.91 -2.78 14.22
C ALA A 115 13.17 -1.86 13.22
N LEU A 116 13.79 -0.71 12.95
CA LEU A 116 13.39 0.25 11.91
C LEU A 116 13.31 -0.41 10.52
N ALA A 117 14.32 -1.20 10.16
CA ALA A 117 14.36 -1.90 8.89
C ALA A 117 13.26 -2.96 8.77
N ILE A 118 12.94 -3.65 9.86
CA ILE A 118 11.86 -4.65 9.91
C ILE A 118 10.49 -3.99 9.74
N SER A 119 10.25 -2.87 10.42
CA SER A 119 8.99 -2.12 10.31
C SER A 119 8.78 -1.61 8.87
N TYR A 120 9.82 -1.04 8.24
CA TYR A 120 9.76 -0.63 6.84
C TYR A 120 9.58 -1.79 5.88
N ALA A 121 10.27 -2.92 6.10
CA ALA A 121 10.10 -4.10 5.28
C ALA A 121 8.64 -4.56 5.30
N GLY A 122 8.02 -4.63 6.46
CA GLY A 122 6.58 -4.91 6.60
C GLY A 122 5.71 -3.92 5.82
N PHE A 123 5.97 -2.61 5.98
CA PHE A 123 5.19 -1.55 5.34
C PHE A 123 5.25 -1.59 3.81
N PHE A 124 6.43 -1.82 3.22
CA PHE A 124 6.58 -1.79 1.77
C PHE A 124 6.30 -3.13 1.08
N THR A 125 6.29 -4.25 1.82
CA THR A 125 6.09 -5.60 1.25
C THR A 125 4.81 -5.74 0.41
N PRO A 126 3.61 -5.30 0.86
CA PRO A 126 2.39 -5.46 0.06
C PRO A 126 2.46 -4.75 -1.29
N LEU A 127 3.03 -3.55 -1.32
CA LEU A 127 3.18 -2.77 -2.54
C LEU A 127 4.20 -3.41 -3.50
N ALA A 128 5.32 -3.90 -2.96
CA ALA A 128 6.34 -4.62 -3.74
C ALA A 128 5.78 -5.92 -4.34
N SER A 129 5.05 -6.70 -3.55
CA SER A 129 4.37 -7.93 -4.01
C SER A 129 3.42 -7.64 -5.16
N TYR A 130 2.64 -6.55 -5.07
CA TYR A 130 1.76 -6.14 -6.14
C TYR A 130 2.51 -5.78 -7.42
N ALA A 131 3.58 -4.99 -7.31
CA ALA A 131 4.40 -4.60 -8.46
C ALA A 131 5.02 -5.82 -9.16
N ILE A 132 5.47 -6.82 -8.40
CA ILE A 132 6.01 -8.08 -8.91
C ILE A 132 4.91 -8.88 -9.63
N GLU A 133 3.73 -9.05 -9.02
CA GLU A 133 2.63 -9.77 -9.67
C GLU A 133 2.20 -9.09 -10.96
N LEU A 134 2.07 -7.74 -10.96
CA LEU A 134 1.74 -6.95 -12.15
C LEU A 134 2.77 -7.15 -13.27
N ARG A 135 4.07 -7.03 -12.95
CA ARG A 135 5.16 -7.30 -13.91
C ARG A 135 5.09 -8.71 -14.48
N ASN A 136 4.77 -9.70 -13.64
CA ASN A 136 4.66 -11.10 -14.07
C ASN A 136 3.44 -11.35 -14.96
N ALA A 137 2.36 -10.58 -14.85
CA ALA A 137 1.25 -10.68 -15.79
C ALA A 137 1.59 -10.06 -17.15
N TYR A 138 2.17 -8.86 -17.16
CA TYR A 138 2.66 -8.24 -18.40
C TYR A 138 3.62 -9.15 -19.16
N ARG A 139 4.54 -9.83 -18.45
CA ARG A 139 5.45 -10.80 -19.07
C ARG A 139 4.74 -12.05 -19.62
N ARG A 140 3.60 -12.42 -19.05
CA ARG A 140 2.80 -13.58 -19.48
C ARG A 140 1.81 -13.23 -20.60
N GLY A 141 1.72 -11.97 -21.01
CA GLY A 141 0.78 -11.53 -22.04
C GLY A 141 -0.69 -11.59 -21.60
N THR A 142 -0.92 -11.53 -20.29
CA THR A 142 -2.23 -11.41 -19.64
C THR A 142 -2.38 -10.01 -19.08
#